data_AF-A0A317UFM2-F1
#
_entry.id   AF-A0A317UFM2-F1
#
_cell.length_a   1.000
_cell.length_b   1.000
_cell.length_c   1.000
_cell.angle_alpha   90.00
_cell.angle_beta   90.00
_cell.angle_gamma   90.00
#
_symmetry.space_group_name_H-M   'P 1'
#
loop_
_entity.id
_entity.type
_entity.pdbx_description
1 polymer ?
#
loop_
_entity_poly.entity_id
_entity_poly.type
_entity_poly.pdbx_seq_one_letter_code
_entity_poly.pdbx_strand_id
1 'polypeptide(L)'
;MAENYLIGMAEEIKSYIPGTSNIEEGDSKITINAELKTGIKGISVAIECAPNTVKIKGTQEYKYPISEESVEEFQQEMMEKYSGCNVYVSGQVFAFSKFFSYQTVEEAVKTTEEIIDAMQDAVVTFENDCVNFLEKDVEAKEEDYNPEENVNLVHVDNAYHAVSTTMQDTEDYEEEHRKFAEKIFCDLAAEIGGTLNGNEVILADKKEKITTDCIFLPLDAEILVSVSTPADNDAGTIYVSYINANYPELMAAYDADNEVFKVRTYSSPDKYAPDETKERLDLCRTALVACMKEYERTLKKKDSADFASDVQQILSEQTAMVSEREKAVAERENEMEQKEKEMQKKEAELQKQVAVLEEERAALQEKIKSEEAKVKEHEEEMQNKIKEYEERDTKNILNLQQLAKQLAALQDRQNALGKTDNEAEEEVFRMKQKVQQLVGQKIALEKKLTEKIVTKESKIKELSDSIGKKDREIKKIESNIEDMVKSQVADEVKKVEERAESIQKQLDEIGHILTPEDLISYYEQYSDAEIKKFHAPNAEFVVYNDGALEVRIRIGETNYVEVSRSAALKDQILRKLNTKYNDVKFYSTKDDRIAARSYFKKNAAAEDVDDIVASLSENFKK
;
A
#
# COMPACT_ATOMS: atom_id res chain seq x y z
N MET A 1 14.08 37.10 -24.31
CA MET A 1 14.78 36.42 -25.42
C MET A 1 15.81 35.52 -24.80
N ALA A 2 15.55 34.21 -24.79
CA ALA A 2 16.50 33.21 -24.31
C ALA A 2 17.82 33.30 -25.10
N GLU A 3 18.94 33.03 -24.44
CA GLU A 3 20.27 33.07 -25.08
C GLU A 3 20.32 32.08 -26.25
N ASN A 4 20.86 32.47 -27.41
CA ASN A 4 20.86 31.66 -28.65
C ASN A 4 21.38 30.22 -28.49
N TYR A 5 22.22 29.95 -27.48
CA TYR A 5 22.71 28.59 -27.22
C TYR A 5 21.66 27.68 -26.56
N LEU A 6 20.71 28.23 -25.78
CA LEU A 6 19.61 27.45 -25.19
C LEU A 6 18.69 26.94 -26.29
N ILE A 7 18.45 27.74 -27.33
CA ILE A 7 17.64 27.36 -28.50
C ILE A 7 18.32 26.20 -29.22
N GLY A 8 19.64 26.30 -29.49
CA GLY A 8 20.41 25.22 -30.11
C GLY A 8 20.40 23.93 -29.28
N MET A 9 20.58 24.02 -27.96
CA MET A 9 20.48 22.87 -27.05
C MET A 9 19.09 22.23 -27.09
N ALA A 10 18.03 23.04 -27.08
CA ALA A 10 16.67 22.53 -27.12
C ALA A 10 16.32 21.87 -28.46
N GLU A 11 16.81 22.40 -29.58
CA GLU A 11 16.68 21.77 -30.91
C GLU A 11 17.43 20.44 -30.99
N GLU A 12 18.61 20.35 -30.37
CA GLU A 12 19.40 19.13 -30.32
C GLU A 12 18.70 18.07 -29.47
N ILE A 13 18.28 18.39 -28.23
CA ILE A 13 17.47 17.49 -27.37
C ILE A 13 16.20 17.03 -28.09
N LYS A 14 15.50 17.95 -28.76
CA LYS A 14 14.29 17.64 -29.51
C LYS A 14 14.51 16.56 -30.58
N SER A 15 15.68 16.51 -31.20
CA SER A 15 15.99 15.54 -32.25
C SER A 15 16.04 14.09 -31.76
N TYR A 16 16.26 13.88 -30.46
CA TYR A 16 16.32 12.56 -29.83
C TYR A 16 14.97 12.06 -29.30
N ILE A 17 13.96 12.93 -29.22
CA ILE A 17 12.65 12.58 -28.70
C ILE A 17 11.78 11.98 -29.83
N PRO A 18 11.44 10.67 -29.79
CA PRO A 18 10.61 10.06 -30.80
C PRO A 18 9.15 10.53 -30.67
N GLY A 19 8.68 11.42 -31.57
CA GLY A 19 7.28 11.83 -31.62
C GLY A 19 7.03 13.27 -32.05
N THR A 20 5.83 13.78 -31.75
CA THR A 20 5.47 15.20 -31.91
C THR A 20 5.97 15.98 -30.71
N SER A 21 6.90 16.91 -30.95
CA SER A 21 7.48 17.77 -29.92
C SER A 21 7.43 19.24 -30.35
N ASN A 22 7.03 20.10 -29.42
CA ASN A 22 6.94 21.54 -29.62
C ASN A 22 7.91 22.26 -28.68
N ILE A 23 8.53 23.32 -29.17
CA ILE A 23 9.40 24.20 -28.38
C ILE A 23 8.62 25.46 -28.07
N GLU A 24 8.56 25.81 -26.80
CA GLU A 24 7.99 27.06 -26.30
C GLU A 24 9.12 27.94 -25.76
N GLU A 25 9.29 29.12 -26.36
CA GLU A 25 10.28 30.10 -25.95
C GLU A 25 9.74 30.99 -24.84
N GLY A 26 10.37 30.94 -23.67
CA GLY A 26 10.13 31.87 -22.57
C GLY A 26 11.20 32.97 -22.48
N ASP A 27 11.01 33.92 -21.56
CA ASP A 27 11.93 35.05 -21.40
C ASP A 27 13.33 34.64 -20.93
N SER A 28 13.44 33.58 -20.12
CA SER A 28 14.67 33.10 -19.47
C SER A 28 14.88 31.57 -19.52
N LYS A 29 13.94 30.84 -20.13
CA LYS A 29 13.96 29.38 -20.26
C LYS A 29 13.28 28.93 -21.55
N ILE A 30 13.60 27.74 -22.01
CA ILE A 30 12.98 27.10 -23.17
C ILE A 30 12.37 25.79 -22.72
N THR A 31 11.12 25.54 -23.09
CA THR A 31 10.41 24.31 -22.72
C THR A 31 10.17 23.46 -23.96
N ILE A 32 10.54 22.19 -23.89
CA ILE A 32 10.21 21.18 -24.91
C ILE A 32 9.06 20.34 -24.36
N ASN A 33 7.90 20.44 -25.00
CA ASN A 33 6.74 19.60 -24.69
C ASN A 33 6.66 18.48 -25.72
N ALA A 34 6.62 17.24 -25.27
CA ALA A 34 6.63 16.05 -26.11
C ALA A 34 5.70 14.97 -25.57
N GLU A 35 5.30 14.06 -26.45
CA GLU A 35 4.59 12.84 -26.08
C GLU A 35 5.43 11.65 -26.55
N LEU A 36 6.04 10.94 -25.60
CA LEU A 36 6.85 9.77 -25.88
C LEU A 36 5.94 8.56 -26.09
N LYS A 37 6.05 7.92 -27.25
CA LYS A 37 5.34 6.66 -27.56
C LYS A 37 6.06 5.46 -26.94
N THR A 38 6.12 5.41 -25.61
CA THR A 38 6.66 4.29 -24.85
C THR A 38 5.53 3.57 -24.11
N GLY A 39 5.64 2.25 -23.96
CA GLY A 39 4.55 1.46 -23.38
C GLY A 39 3.28 1.44 -24.23
N ILE A 40 2.16 1.08 -23.60
CA ILE A 40 0.81 0.96 -24.17
C ILE A 40 0.14 2.32 -24.28
N LYS A 41 0.33 3.23 -23.30
CA LYS A 41 -0.34 4.55 -23.28
C LYS A 41 0.52 5.73 -23.70
N GLY A 42 1.85 5.59 -23.71
CA GLY A 42 2.74 6.74 -23.89
C GLY A 42 2.90 7.55 -22.60
N ILE A 43 3.77 8.55 -22.62
CA ILE A 43 3.99 9.48 -21.51
C ILE A 43 4.15 10.91 -22.02
N SER A 44 3.49 11.87 -21.37
CA SER A 44 3.68 13.29 -21.65
C SER A 44 4.93 13.80 -20.95
N VAL A 45 5.84 14.43 -21.70
CA VAL A 45 7.15 14.89 -21.21
C VAL A 45 7.31 16.39 -21.43
N ALA A 46 7.74 17.08 -20.37
CA ALA A 46 8.15 18.47 -20.39
C ALA A 46 9.62 18.59 -19.96
N ILE A 47 10.45 19.18 -20.83
CA ILE A 47 11.87 19.44 -20.58
C ILE A 47 12.09 20.95 -20.54
N GLU A 48 12.38 21.49 -19.36
CA GLU A 48 12.72 22.90 -19.17
C GLU A 48 14.24 23.08 -19.20
N CYS A 49 14.70 23.80 -20.22
CA CYS A 49 16.09 24.19 -20.43
C CYS A 49 16.31 25.61 -19.92
N ALA A 50 17.17 25.79 -18.92
CA ALA A 50 17.57 27.08 -18.38
C ALA A 50 19.10 27.19 -18.32
N PRO A 51 19.67 28.40 -18.10
CA PRO A 51 21.12 28.55 -17.94
C PRO A 51 21.66 27.65 -16.81
N ASN A 52 22.59 26.76 -17.16
CA ASN A 52 23.25 25.79 -16.26
C ASN A 52 22.34 24.73 -15.60
N THR A 53 21.04 24.66 -15.91
CA THR A 53 20.13 23.67 -15.31
C THR A 53 19.12 23.13 -16.31
N VAL A 54 18.82 21.83 -16.22
CA VAL A 54 17.74 21.18 -16.98
C VAL A 54 16.80 20.48 -16.00
N LYS A 55 15.50 20.57 -16.28
CA LYS A 55 14.45 19.89 -15.54
C LYS A 55 13.60 19.07 -16.49
N ILE A 56 13.49 17.77 -16.23
CA ILE A 56 12.72 16.82 -17.04
C ILE A 56 11.57 16.32 -16.17
N LYS A 57 10.36 16.31 -16.72
CA LYS A 57 9.15 15.79 -16.09
C LYS A 57 8.37 14.96 -17.09
N GLY A 58 8.09 13.71 -16.76
CA GLY A 58 7.18 12.82 -17.45
C GLY A 58 5.96 12.55 -16.57
N THR A 59 4.74 12.61 -17.12
CA THR A 59 3.51 12.25 -16.40
C THR A 59 2.54 11.50 -17.31
N GLN A 60 1.90 10.48 -16.76
CA GLN A 60 0.88 9.70 -17.43
C GLN A 60 -0.24 9.30 -16.46
N GLU A 61 -1.49 9.45 -16.90
CA GLU A 61 -2.67 9.00 -16.15
C GLU A 61 -3.22 7.71 -16.78
N TYR A 62 -3.54 6.73 -15.93
CA TYR A 62 -4.11 5.44 -16.30
C TYR A 62 -5.59 5.40 -15.89
N LYS A 63 -6.39 4.66 -16.66
CA LYS A 63 -7.83 4.41 -16.38
C LYS A 63 -8.08 2.95 -16.01
N TYR A 64 -7.05 2.29 -15.53
CA TYR A 64 -7.03 0.85 -15.26
C TYR A 64 -6.60 0.67 -13.81
N PRO A 65 -7.08 -0.37 -13.12
CA PRO A 65 -6.64 -0.66 -11.77
C PRO A 65 -5.11 -0.79 -11.69
N ILE A 66 -4.52 -0.16 -10.68
CA ILE A 66 -3.10 -0.23 -10.34
C ILE A 66 -2.97 -0.94 -9.00
N SER A 67 -2.07 -1.93 -8.94
CA SER A 67 -1.78 -2.67 -7.71
C SER A 67 -0.92 -1.83 -6.76
N GLU A 68 -1.44 -1.45 -5.59
CA GLU A 68 -0.70 -0.67 -4.58
C GLU A 68 0.54 -1.43 -4.06
N GLU A 69 0.42 -2.75 -3.84
CA GLU A 69 1.53 -3.61 -3.39
C GLU A 69 2.66 -3.65 -4.43
N SER A 70 2.31 -3.80 -5.72
CA SER A 70 3.30 -3.81 -6.81
C SER A 70 3.94 -2.44 -7.04
N VAL A 71 3.27 -1.35 -6.66
CA VAL A 71 3.78 0.02 -6.81
C VAL A 71 4.91 0.30 -5.81
N GLU A 72 4.80 -0.17 -4.58
CA GLU A 72 5.85 0.02 -3.56
C GLU A 72 7.16 -0.66 -4.00
N GLU A 73 7.08 -1.92 -4.44
CA GLU A 73 8.24 -2.67 -4.95
C GLU A 73 8.84 -2.00 -6.20
N PHE A 74 8.00 -1.61 -7.16
CA PHE A 74 8.43 -0.91 -8.37
C PHE A 74 9.14 0.42 -8.08
N GLN A 75 8.58 1.26 -7.20
CA GLN A 75 9.18 2.55 -6.87
C GLN A 75 10.55 2.39 -6.21
N GLN A 76 10.67 1.42 -5.30
CA GLN A 76 11.96 1.12 -4.68
C GLN A 76 12.99 0.65 -5.71
N GLU A 77 12.62 -0.30 -6.58
CA GLU A 77 13.51 -0.80 -7.64
C GLU A 77 13.97 0.33 -8.57
N MET A 78 13.06 1.18 -9.01
CA MET A 78 13.39 2.27 -9.94
C MET A 78 14.26 3.35 -9.30
N MET A 79 14.05 3.68 -8.02
CA MET A 79 14.90 4.65 -7.32
C MET A 79 16.33 4.11 -7.09
N GLU A 80 16.49 2.80 -6.88
CA GLU A 80 17.80 2.15 -6.80
C GLU A 80 18.49 2.09 -8.18
N LYS A 81 17.74 1.69 -9.22
CA LYS A 81 18.24 1.53 -10.60
C LYS A 81 18.62 2.86 -11.25
N TYR A 82 17.82 3.91 -11.02
CA TYR A 82 17.99 5.24 -11.63
C TYR A 82 18.29 6.31 -10.58
N SER A 83 19.47 6.20 -9.97
CA SER A 83 19.87 7.05 -8.85
C SER A 83 19.69 8.57 -9.11
N GLY A 84 18.93 9.19 -8.21
CA GLY A 84 18.62 10.62 -8.23
C GLY A 84 17.56 11.05 -9.23
N CYS A 85 16.93 10.13 -9.97
CA CYS A 85 15.63 10.36 -10.61
C CYS A 85 14.53 10.11 -9.58
N ASN A 86 13.48 10.92 -9.63
CA ASN A 86 12.30 10.76 -8.79
C ASN A 86 11.23 10.03 -9.61
N VAL A 87 10.90 8.81 -9.21
CA VAL A 87 9.81 8.02 -9.79
C VAL A 87 8.74 7.89 -8.73
N TYR A 88 7.50 8.24 -9.08
CA TYR A 88 6.39 8.26 -8.14
C TYR A 88 5.08 7.90 -8.82
N VAL A 89 4.25 7.18 -8.11
CA VAL A 89 2.92 6.76 -8.52
C VAL A 89 1.96 7.11 -7.40
N SER A 90 0.90 7.84 -7.72
CA SER A 90 -0.17 8.21 -6.78
C SER A 90 -1.52 7.97 -7.41
N GLY A 91 -2.27 7.02 -6.83
CA GLY A 91 -3.54 6.57 -7.38
C GLY A 91 -3.37 6.14 -8.84
N GLN A 92 -3.96 6.90 -9.76
CA GLN A 92 -3.98 6.62 -11.19
C GLN A 92 -2.88 7.31 -12.00
N VAL A 93 -1.95 8.03 -11.35
CA VAL A 93 -0.96 8.86 -12.04
C VAL A 93 0.46 8.32 -11.81
N PHE A 94 1.15 8.03 -12.91
CA PHE A 94 2.59 7.80 -12.96
C PHE A 94 3.33 9.11 -13.23
N ALA A 95 4.39 9.38 -12.48
CA ALA A 95 5.23 10.55 -12.63
C ALA A 95 6.73 10.18 -12.55
N PHE A 96 7.51 10.76 -13.45
CA PHE A 96 8.97 10.62 -13.50
C PHE A 96 9.58 12.02 -13.57
N SER A 97 10.58 12.34 -12.76
CA SER A 97 11.26 13.63 -12.88
C SER A 97 12.72 13.61 -12.49
N LYS A 98 13.50 14.51 -13.11
CA LYS A 98 14.90 14.74 -12.79
C LYS A 98 15.24 16.21 -12.94
N PHE A 99 16.04 16.71 -12.01
CA PHE A 99 16.65 18.03 -12.08
C PHE A 99 18.16 17.87 -11.98
N PHE A 100 18.90 18.53 -12.87
CA PHE A 100 20.36 18.50 -12.84
C PHE A 100 20.97 19.81 -13.35
N SER A 101 22.18 20.09 -12.88
CA SER A 101 23.00 21.19 -13.37
C SER A 101 24.03 20.69 -14.40
N TYR A 102 24.36 21.50 -15.39
CA TYR A 102 25.34 21.18 -16.42
C TYR A 102 26.36 22.32 -16.58
N GLN A 103 27.57 21.99 -17.04
CA GLN A 103 28.61 22.99 -17.34
C GLN A 103 28.81 23.20 -18.84
N THR A 104 28.44 22.20 -19.65
CA THR A 104 28.53 22.25 -21.12
C THR A 104 27.22 21.80 -21.77
N VAL A 105 26.93 22.30 -22.96
CA VAL A 105 25.73 21.90 -23.72
C VAL A 105 25.75 20.43 -24.10
N GLU A 106 26.92 19.90 -24.49
CA GLU A 106 27.09 18.48 -24.84
C GLU A 106 26.77 17.55 -23.65
N GLU A 107 27.18 17.92 -22.44
CA GLU A 107 26.83 17.22 -21.20
C GLU A 107 25.32 17.27 -20.96
N ALA A 108 24.70 18.44 -21.13
CA ALA A 108 23.26 18.61 -20.93
C ALA A 108 22.43 17.74 -21.88
N VAL A 109 22.79 17.70 -23.16
CA VAL A 109 22.14 16.87 -24.19
C VAL A 109 22.28 15.40 -23.85
N LYS A 110 23.51 14.94 -23.58
CA LYS A 110 23.79 13.52 -23.28
C LYS A 110 23.07 13.04 -22.03
N THR A 111 23.13 13.83 -20.94
CA THR A 111 22.42 13.47 -19.70
C THR A 111 20.91 13.48 -19.91
N THR A 112 20.37 14.38 -20.74
CA THR A 112 18.94 14.38 -21.09
C THR A 112 18.54 13.12 -21.86
N GLU A 113 19.38 12.65 -22.80
CA GLU A 113 19.18 11.40 -23.54
C GLU A 113 19.13 10.19 -22.59
N GLU A 114 20.12 10.06 -21.70
CA GLU A 114 20.18 8.98 -20.69
C GLU A 114 18.94 8.98 -19.76
N ILE A 115 18.41 10.17 -19.42
CA ILE A 115 17.21 10.30 -18.59
C ILE A 115 15.93 9.92 -19.37
N ILE A 116 15.86 10.25 -20.66
CA ILE A 116 14.73 9.85 -21.50
C ILE A 116 14.68 8.33 -21.64
N ASP A 117 15.84 7.68 -21.84
CA ASP A 117 15.93 6.21 -21.90
C ASP A 117 15.50 5.57 -20.58
N ALA A 118 15.96 6.11 -19.44
CA ALA A 118 15.54 5.66 -18.12
C ALA A 118 14.03 5.82 -17.89
N MET A 119 13.45 6.93 -18.34
CA MET A 119 12.00 7.16 -18.25
C MET A 119 11.22 6.16 -19.11
N GLN A 120 11.70 5.84 -20.31
CA GLN A 120 11.04 4.87 -21.19
C GLN A 120 11.03 3.47 -20.58
N ASP A 121 12.15 3.03 -20.01
CA ASP A 121 12.25 1.76 -19.29
C ASP A 121 11.30 1.73 -18.08
N ALA A 122 11.33 2.79 -17.25
CA ALA A 122 10.46 2.88 -16.08
C ALA A 122 8.96 2.81 -16.42
N VAL A 123 8.52 3.43 -17.52
CA VAL A 123 7.12 3.33 -17.96
C VAL A 123 6.77 1.91 -18.39
N VAL A 124 7.64 1.23 -19.13
CA VAL A 124 7.37 -0.14 -19.58
C VAL A 124 7.31 -1.10 -18.39
N THR A 125 8.23 -0.98 -17.45
CA THR A 125 8.22 -1.78 -16.21
C THR A 125 6.96 -1.50 -15.39
N PHE A 126 6.61 -0.23 -15.18
CA PHE A 126 5.38 0.15 -14.46
C PHE A 126 4.13 -0.46 -15.08
N GLU A 127 4.00 -0.38 -16.40
CA GLU A 127 2.83 -0.92 -17.11
C GLU A 127 2.75 -2.46 -17.04
N ASN A 128 3.88 -3.16 -17.03
CA ASN A 128 3.88 -4.61 -16.96
C ASN A 128 3.61 -5.14 -15.55
N ASP A 129 4.17 -4.46 -14.54
CA ASP A 129 4.23 -4.99 -13.19
C ASP A 129 3.13 -4.42 -12.28
N CYS A 130 2.64 -3.21 -12.57
CA CYS A 130 1.70 -2.50 -11.70
C CYS A 130 0.30 -2.30 -12.30
N VAL A 131 0.16 -2.21 -13.63
CA VAL A 131 -1.11 -1.83 -14.27
C VAL A 131 -1.87 -3.06 -14.80
N ASN A 132 -3.10 -3.26 -14.33
CA ASN A 132 -3.96 -4.33 -14.84
C ASN A 132 -4.77 -3.89 -16.07
N PHE A 133 -4.20 -4.02 -17.27
CA PHE A 133 -4.89 -3.67 -18.51
C PHE A 133 -6.07 -4.58 -18.89
N LEU A 134 -6.24 -5.71 -18.21
CA LEU A 134 -7.32 -6.67 -18.47
C LEU A 134 -8.60 -6.34 -17.71
N GLU A 135 -8.51 -5.50 -16.69
CA GLU A 135 -9.62 -5.06 -15.86
C GLU A 135 -9.95 -3.61 -16.21
N LYS A 136 -11.14 -3.37 -16.76
CA LYS A 136 -11.64 -1.99 -16.93
C LYS A 136 -12.45 -1.64 -15.70
N ASP A 137 -12.27 -0.43 -15.19
CA ASP A 137 -13.17 0.14 -14.18
C ASP A 137 -14.63 -0.05 -14.62
N VAL A 138 -15.38 -0.79 -13.81
CA VAL A 138 -16.83 -0.97 -13.97
C VAL A 138 -17.53 0.22 -13.33
N GLU A 139 -17.23 1.44 -13.78
CA GLU A 139 -18.07 2.62 -13.49
C GLU A 139 -18.16 3.55 -14.70
N ALA A 140 -18.90 3.09 -15.70
CA ALA A 140 -19.78 3.97 -16.44
C ALA A 140 -21.21 3.50 -16.15
N LYS A 141 -21.76 3.89 -15.00
CA LYS A 141 -23.20 3.76 -14.76
C LYS A 141 -23.91 4.83 -15.57
N GLU A 142 -24.92 4.37 -16.29
CA GLU A 142 -25.85 5.17 -17.07
C GLU A 142 -26.47 6.29 -16.22
N GLU A 143 -26.73 7.43 -16.87
CA GLU A 143 -27.39 8.61 -16.32
C GLU A 143 -28.77 8.26 -15.73
N ASP A 144 -28.86 8.11 -14.41
CA ASP A 144 -30.12 8.19 -13.69
C ASP A 144 -30.26 9.58 -13.06
N TYR A 145 -31.29 10.29 -13.54
CA TYR A 145 -31.69 11.64 -13.16
C TYR A 145 -31.93 11.76 -11.64
N ASN A 146 -31.13 12.57 -10.95
CA ASN A 146 -31.33 12.93 -9.54
C ASN A 146 -31.99 14.34 -9.41
N PRO A 147 -33.22 14.46 -8.88
CA PRO A 147 -33.92 15.73 -8.72
C PRO A 147 -33.35 16.67 -7.63
N GLU A 148 -32.25 16.32 -6.96
CA GLU A 148 -31.62 17.16 -5.92
C GLU A 148 -30.69 18.28 -6.45
N GLU A 149 -30.36 18.30 -7.75
CA GLU A 149 -29.52 19.36 -8.35
C GLU A 149 -30.17 20.77 -8.38
N ASN A 150 -31.43 20.92 -7.96
CA ASN A 150 -32.12 22.23 -7.95
C ASN A 150 -32.27 22.88 -6.58
N VAL A 151 -31.60 22.37 -5.53
CA VAL A 151 -31.46 23.11 -4.29
C VAL A 151 -30.09 23.78 -4.29
N ASN A 152 -30.06 25.07 -4.61
CA ASN A 152 -28.93 25.95 -4.31
C ASN A 152 -28.75 26.04 -2.79
N LEU A 153 -28.13 25.02 -2.20
CA LEU A 153 -27.47 25.13 -0.92
C LEU A 153 -26.21 25.94 -1.17
N VAL A 154 -26.27 27.21 -0.77
CA VAL A 154 -25.09 28.07 -0.62
C VAL A 154 -24.07 27.29 0.18
N HIS A 155 -23.08 26.71 -0.49
CA HIS A 155 -21.88 26.20 0.15
C HIS A 155 -21.17 27.41 0.74
N VAL A 156 -21.28 27.54 2.05
CA VAL A 156 -20.32 28.30 2.84
C VAL A 156 -19.00 27.55 2.67
N ASP A 157 -17.97 28.23 2.17
CA ASP A 157 -16.61 27.70 1.99
C ASP A 157 -16.16 26.90 3.21
N ASN A 158 -16.19 25.58 3.11
CA ASN A 158 -15.37 24.68 3.91
C ASN A 158 -14.28 24.12 2.98
N ALA A 159 -13.42 25.01 2.51
CA ALA A 159 -12.13 24.63 1.97
C ALA A 159 -11.21 24.18 3.11
N TYR A 160 -11.44 22.97 3.63
CA TYR A 160 -10.36 22.17 4.18
C TYR A 160 -9.99 21.16 3.10
N HIS A 161 -8.96 21.50 2.32
CA HIS A 161 -8.27 20.55 1.48
C HIS A 161 -7.77 19.39 2.37
N ALA A 162 -8.24 18.17 2.11
CA ALA A 162 -7.44 17.00 2.42
C ALA A 162 -6.25 17.02 1.46
N VAL A 163 -5.16 17.66 1.88
CA VAL A 163 -3.88 17.65 1.19
C VAL A 163 -3.29 16.25 1.39
N SER A 164 -2.88 15.59 0.31
CA SER A 164 -2.05 14.40 0.41
C SER A 164 -0.75 14.79 1.11
N THR A 165 -0.54 14.32 2.35
CA THR A 165 0.67 14.62 3.12
C THR A 165 1.90 14.18 2.35
N THR A 166 2.70 15.13 1.90
CA THR A 166 4.05 14.89 1.39
C THR A 166 4.97 14.48 2.55
N MET A 167 6.13 13.84 2.31
CA MET A 167 7.12 13.57 3.38
C MET A 167 7.48 14.85 4.17
N GLN A 168 7.42 16.01 3.52
CA GLN A 168 7.65 17.30 4.17
C GLN A 168 6.48 17.70 5.09
N ASP A 169 5.23 17.39 4.73
CA ASP A 169 4.07 17.58 5.62
C ASP A 169 4.08 16.60 6.80
N THR A 170 4.65 15.39 6.63
CA THR A 170 4.87 14.43 7.71
C THR A 170 5.99 14.87 8.63
N GLU A 171 7.11 15.37 8.10
CA GLU A 171 8.22 15.94 8.88
C GLU A 171 7.80 17.21 9.63
N ASP A 172 7.03 18.09 8.99
CA ASP A 172 6.48 19.30 9.60
C ASP A 172 5.47 18.94 10.71
N TYR A 173 4.60 17.95 10.47
CA TYR A 173 3.67 17.43 11.48
C TYR A 173 4.39 16.78 12.66
N GLU A 174 5.39 15.94 12.43
CA GLU A 174 6.21 15.31 13.47
C GLU A 174 6.98 16.36 14.28
N GLU A 175 7.52 17.39 13.62
CA GLU A 175 8.21 18.48 14.30
C GLU A 175 7.24 19.36 15.11
N GLU A 176 6.04 19.65 14.59
CA GLU A 176 4.99 20.36 15.33
C GLU A 176 4.48 19.55 16.52
N HIS A 177 4.22 18.25 16.34
CA HIS A 177 3.75 17.37 17.40
C HIS A 177 4.81 17.21 18.49
N ARG A 178 6.09 17.05 18.13
CA ARG A 178 7.20 17.01 19.09
C ARG A 178 7.34 18.32 19.87
N LYS A 179 7.23 19.48 19.22
CA LYS A 179 7.25 20.80 19.88
C LYS A 179 6.05 20.96 20.84
N PHE A 180 4.88 20.46 20.45
CA PHE A 180 3.71 20.47 21.29
C PHE A 180 3.88 19.57 22.53
N ALA A 181 4.38 18.35 22.35
CA ALA A 181 4.65 17.43 23.45
C ALA A 181 5.73 17.97 24.41
N GLU A 182 6.80 18.59 23.89
CA GLU A 182 7.82 19.26 24.71
C GLU A 182 7.21 20.42 25.52
N LYS A 183 6.30 21.18 24.93
CA LYS A 183 5.56 22.24 25.64
C LYS A 183 4.69 21.66 26.76
N ILE A 184 3.90 20.61 26.49
CA ILE A 184 3.07 19.96 27.50
C ILE A 184 3.93 19.41 28.64
N PHE A 185 5.08 18.81 28.34
CA PHE A 185 6.04 18.35 29.34
C PHE A 185 6.57 19.50 30.21
N CYS A 186 6.94 20.63 29.59
CA CYS A 186 7.43 21.81 30.30
C CYS A 186 6.34 22.45 31.19
N ASP A 187 5.12 22.56 30.67
CA ASP A 187 3.96 23.07 31.41
C ASP A 187 3.63 22.17 32.61
N LEU A 188 3.65 20.83 32.40
CA LEU A 188 3.46 19.84 33.44
C LEU A 188 4.58 19.89 34.50
N ALA A 189 5.84 20.04 34.07
CA ALA A 189 6.98 20.16 34.99
C ALA A 189 6.88 21.43 35.86
N ALA A 190 6.44 22.55 35.28
CA ALA A 190 6.20 23.79 36.00
C ALA A 190 5.05 23.67 37.00
N GLU A 191 3.98 22.96 36.63
CA GLU A 191 2.83 22.73 37.50
C GLU A 191 3.15 21.79 38.67
N ILE A 192 3.87 20.70 38.41
CA ILE A 192 4.32 19.77 39.45
C ILE A 192 5.31 20.45 40.41
N GLY A 193 6.11 21.41 39.92
CA GLY A 193 7.14 22.09 40.72
C GLY A 193 8.34 21.18 41.06
N GLY A 194 8.59 20.16 40.23
CA GLY A 194 9.70 19.22 40.38
C GLY A 194 11.04 19.77 39.89
N THR A 195 12.12 19.03 40.11
CA THR A 195 13.45 19.40 39.59
C THR A 195 13.57 18.89 38.16
N LEU A 196 13.69 19.81 37.19
CA LEU A 196 13.90 19.48 35.78
C LEU A 196 15.38 19.13 35.53
N ASN A 197 15.64 17.96 34.97
CA ASN A 197 16.97 17.48 34.58
C ASN A 197 16.94 16.93 33.16
N GLY A 198 17.14 17.80 32.17
CA GLY A 198 16.98 17.44 30.76
C GLY A 198 15.53 17.06 30.47
N ASN A 199 15.31 15.82 30.04
CA ASN A 199 13.99 15.29 29.67
C ASN A 199 13.23 14.64 30.83
N GLU A 200 13.71 14.77 32.07
CA GLU A 200 13.10 14.14 33.24
C GLU A 200 12.76 15.20 34.29
N VAL A 201 11.60 15.07 34.93
CA VAL A 201 11.20 15.87 36.09
C VAL A 201 10.81 14.95 37.23
N ILE A 202 11.45 15.15 38.38
CA ILE A 202 11.19 14.37 39.59
C ILE A 202 10.75 15.30 40.72
N LEU A 203 9.67 14.90 41.41
CA LEU A 203 9.21 15.51 42.65
C LEU A 203 9.00 14.43 43.71
N ALA A 204 9.77 14.48 44.79
CA ALA A 204 9.57 13.63 45.95
C ALA A 204 8.75 14.35 47.05
N ASP A 205 7.49 13.96 47.22
CA ASP A 205 6.66 14.41 48.34
C ASP A 205 6.94 13.56 49.59
N LYS A 206 7.75 14.13 50.49
CA LYS A 206 8.13 13.48 51.76
C LYS A 206 6.96 13.30 52.73
N LYS A 207 5.84 14.03 52.58
CA LYS A 207 4.67 13.90 53.46
C LYS A 207 3.80 12.73 53.05
N GLU A 208 3.54 12.58 51.75
CA GLU A 208 2.72 11.49 51.22
C GLU A 208 3.54 10.22 50.93
N LYS A 209 4.88 10.29 51.00
CA LYS A 209 5.82 9.25 50.57
C LYS A 209 5.66 8.88 49.09
N ILE A 210 5.17 9.81 48.29
CA ILE A 210 4.98 9.61 46.85
C ILE A 210 6.07 10.37 46.12
N THR A 211 6.73 9.70 45.17
CA THR A 211 7.64 10.33 44.22
C THR A 211 6.99 10.33 42.85
N THR A 212 6.71 11.51 42.32
CA THR A 212 6.25 11.73 40.95
C THR A 212 7.46 11.89 40.03
N ASP A 213 7.41 11.21 38.91
CA ASP A 213 8.49 11.14 37.92
C ASP A 213 7.87 11.15 36.52
N CYS A 214 8.21 12.16 35.72
CA CYS A 214 7.78 12.28 34.33
C CYS A 214 8.99 12.37 33.41
N ILE A 215 8.98 11.60 32.33
CA ILE A 215 10.08 11.52 31.35
C ILE A 215 9.53 11.82 29.96
N PHE A 216 10.10 12.81 29.29
CA PHE A 216 9.84 13.10 27.88
C PHE A 216 10.72 12.24 26.97
N LEU A 217 10.10 11.59 25.99
CA LEU A 217 10.70 10.74 24.98
C LEU A 217 10.66 11.47 23.63
N PRO A 218 11.75 12.17 23.23
CA PRO A 218 11.68 13.11 22.10
C PRO A 218 11.55 12.46 20.73
N LEU A 219 11.93 11.18 20.61
CA LEU A 219 11.83 10.42 19.35
C LEU A 219 10.38 10.03 19.06
N ASP A 220 9.63 9.68 20.11
CA ASP A 220 8.24 9.21 19.99
C ASP A 220 7.23 10.33 20.29
N ALA A 221 7.70 11.52 20.68
CA ALA A 221 6.90 12.63 21.18
C ALA A 221 5.97 12.25 22.35
N GLU A 222 6.36 11.26 23.15
CA GLU A 222 5.57 10.77 24.28
C GLU A 222 6.12 11.26 25.62
N ILE A 223 5.23 11.30 26.63
CA ILE A 223 5.57 11.59 28.01
C ILE A 223 5.18 10.37 28.84
N LEU A 224 6.18 9.71 29.42
CA LEU A 224 5.99 8.72 30.46
C LEU A 224 5.64 9.45 31.76
N VAL A 225 4.46 9.20 32.32
CA VAL A 225 4.07 9.72 33.64
C VAL A 225 4.06 8.59 34.65
N SER A 226 4.72 8.79 35.79
CA SER A 226 4.80 7.77 36.83
C SER A 226 4.76 8.35 38.23
N VAL A 227 4.22 7.55 39.14
CA VAL A 227 4.27 7.79 40.58
C VAL A 227 4.78 6.55 41.28
N SER A 228 5.51 6.74 42.36
CA SER A 228 6.12 5.65 43.10
C SER A 228 6.08 5.88 44.61
N THR A 229 6.12 4.80 45.37
CA THR A 229 6.15 4.82 46.84
C THR A 229 7.10 3.72 47.34
N PRO A 230 7.83 3.94 48.45
CA PRO A 230 8.55 2.87 49.12
C PRO A 230 7.58 1.79 49.62
N ALA A 231 7.86 0.54 49.30
CA ALA A 231 7.06 -0.61 49.69
C ALA A 231 7.97 -1.81 49.97
N ASP A 232 7.68 -2.58 51.02
CA ASP A 232 8.33 -3.89 51.21
C ASP A 232 7.76 -4.93 50.24
N ASN A 233 8.36 -6.12 50.19
CA ASN A 233 7.99 -7.16 49.21
C ASN A 233 6.52 -7.60 49.32
N ASP A 234 6.00 -7.70 50.55
CA ASP A 234 4.61 -8.11 50.80
C ASP A 234 3.64 -7.03 50.33
N ALA A 235 3.90 -5.76 50.68
CA ALA A 235 3.11 -4.61 50.23
C ALA A 235 3.20 -4.43 48.71
N GLY A 236 4.40 -4.52 48.13
CA GLY A 236 4.65 -4.36 46.70
C GLY A 236 3.90 -5.38 45.84
N THR A 237 3.91 -6.65 46.24
CA THR A 237 3.19 -7.72 45.53
C THR A 237 1.67 -7.51 45.58
N ILE A 238 1.14 -7.08 46.72
CA ILE A 238 -0.28 -6.75 46.88
C ILE A 238 -0.63 -5.50 46.05
N TYR A 239 0.26 -4.51 46.01
CA TYR A 239 0.04 -3.29 45.24
C TYR A 239 -0.02 -3.55 43.74
N VAL A 240 0.90 -4.36 43.20
CA VAL A 240 0.87 -4.80 41.80
C VAL A 240 -0.46 -5.48 41.48
N SER A 241 -0.88 -6.41 42.34
CA SER A 241 -2.13 -7.16 42.15
C SER A 241 -3.36 -6.26 42.17
N TYR A 242 -3.39 -5.29 43.09
CA TYR A 242 -4.49 -4.33 43.21
C TYR A 242 -4.61 -3.43 41.98
N ILE A 243 -3.48 -2.88 41.50
CA ILE A 243 -3.49 -2.00 40.32
C ILE A 243 -3.92 -2.78 39.09
N ASN A 244 -3.35 -3.96 38.85
CA ASN A 244 -3.71 -4.79 37.68
C ASN A 244 -5.20 -5.21 37.66
N ALA A 245 -5.83 -5.34 38.84
CA ALA A 245 -7.24 -5.72 38.94
C ALA A 245 -8.22 -4.53 38.78
N ASN A 246 -7.83 -3.33 39.21
CA ASN A 246 -8.73 -2.18 39.31
C ASN A 246 -8.44 -1.07 38.29
N TYR A 247 -7.25 -1.06 37.68
CA TYR A 247 -6.76 -0.04 36.75
C TYR A 247 -6.01 -0.72 35.58
N PRO A 248 -6.70 -1.47 34.70
CA PRO A 248 -6.06 -2.20 33.60
C PRO A 248 -5.32 -1.30 32.59
N GLU A 249 -5.64 -0.01 32.54
CA GLU A 249 -4.98 1.02 31.74
C GLU A 249 -3.64 1.51 32.30
N LEU A 250 -3.28 1.11 33.52
CA LEU A 250 -2.02 1.48 34.17
C LEU A 250 -1.05 0.30 34.25
N MET A 251 0.24 0.59 34.16
CA MET A 251 1.28 -0.40 34.37
C MET A 251 1.79 -0.32 35.80
N ALA A 252 1.74 -1.43 36.53
CA ALA A 252 2.32 -1.55 37.86
C ALA A 252 3.60 -2.38 37.84
N ALA A 253 4.62 -1.93 38.57
CA ALA A 253 5.86 -2.64 38.75
C ALA A 253 6.37 -2.49 40.19
N TYR A 254 6.94 -3.56 40.73
CA TYR A 254 7.64 -3.54 42.01
C TYR A 254 9.12 -3.85 41.77
N ASP A 255 9.98 -2.91 42.18
CA ASP A 255 11.43 -3.08 42.18
C ASP A 255 11.86 -3.62 43.55
N ALA A 256 12.19 -4.91 43.57
CA ALA A 256 12.59 -5.60 44.79
C ALA A 256 13.98 -5.19 45.30
N ASP A 257 14.86 -4.72 44.42
CA ASP A 257 16.22 -4.32 44.78
C ASP A 257 16.23 -2.95 45.47
N ASN A 258 15.32 -2.06 45.05
CA ASN A 258 15.19 -0.71 45.61
C ASN A 258 14.03 -0.56 46.62
N GLU A 259 13.22 -1.61 46.82
CA GLU A 259 12.01 -1.59 47.66
C GLU A 259 11.03 -0.46 47.28
N VAL A 260 10.80 -0.29 45.98
CA VAL A 260 9.94 0.76 45.41
C VAL A 260 8.87 0.15 44.54
N PHE A 261 7.63 0.53 44.81
CA PHE A 261 6.49 0.26 43.94
C PHE A 261 6.23 1.45 43.03
N LYS A 262 6.07 1.23 41.72
CA LYS A 262 5.83 2.25 40.71
C LYS A 262 4.57 1.93 39.90
N VAL A 263 3.75 2.96 39.67
CA VAL A 263 2.61 2.96 38.75
C VAL A 263 2.93 3.94 37.63
N ARG A 264 2.79 3.53 36.38
CA ARG A 264 3.16 4.34 35.21
C ARG A 264 2.21 4.14 34.04
N THR A 265 2.16 5.13 33.16
CA THR A 265 1.50 5.04 31.85
C THR A 265 2.17 6.01 30.87
N TYR A 266 1.99 5.77 29.58
CA TYR A 266 2.49 6.64 28.51
C TYR A 266 1.39 7.59 28.04
N SER A 267 1.79 8.78 27.61
CA SER A 267 0.90 9.74 27.01
C SER A 267 1.52 10.34 25.77
N SER A 268 0.81 10.26 24.64
CA SER A 268 1.12 10.96 23.39
C SER A 268 0.27 12.23 23.36
N PRO A 269 0.82 13.43 23.67
CA PRO A 269 0.01 14.62 23.91
C PRO A 269 -0.68 15.14 22.64
N ASP A 270 -2.00 15.26 22.66
CA ASP A 270 -2.78 15.78 21.52
C ASP A 270 -3.13 17.27 21.72
N LYS A 271 -2.93 18.06 20.65
CA LYS A 271 -3.37 19.46 20.51
C LYS A 271 -4.87 19.65 20.83
N TYR A 272 -5.70 18.67 20.51
CA TYR A 272 -7.15 18.73 20.72
C TYR A 272 -7.58 18.22 22.11
N ALA A 273 -6.67 17.57 22.85
CA ALA A 273 -6.86 17.11 24.22
C ALA A 273 -5.64 17.46 25.11
N PRO A 274 -5.35 18.76 25.32
CA PRO A 274 -4.11 19.21 25.97
C PRO A 274 -3.98 18.79 27.44
N ASP A 275 -5.10 18.46 28.10
CA ASP A 275 -5.12 18.08 29.52
C ASP A 275 -4.92 16.57 29.75
N GLU A 276 -4.93 15.74 28.70
CA GLU A 276 -4.94 14.27 28.81
C GLU A 276 -3.71 13.72 29.56
N THR A 277 -2.51 14.28 29.31
CA THR A 277 -1.27 13.87 30.00
C THR A 277 -1.36 14.10 31.51
N LYS A 278 -1.99 15.20 31.91
CA LYS A 278 -2.21 15.53 33.32
C LYS A 278 -3.25 14.61 33.94
N GLU A 279 -4.36 14.35 33.24
CA GLU A 279 -5.37 13.40 33.69
C GLU A 279 -4.79 12.00 33.92
N ARG A 280 -3.89 11.55 33.03
CA ARG A 280 -3.14 10.30 33.20
C ARG A 280 -2.22 10.31 34.42
N LEU A 281 -1.53 11.40 34.70
CA LEU A 281 -0.72 11.53 35.90
C LEU A 281 -1.57 11.52 37.18
N ASP A 282 -2.70 12.22 37.18
CA ASP A 282 -3.64 12.26 38.30
C ASP A 282 -4.31 10.89 38.53
N LEU A 283 -4.56 10.13 37.46
CA LEU A 283 -5.02 8.75 37.53
C LEU A 283 -3.97 7.85 38.19
N CYS A 284 -2.70 7.92 37.75
CA CYS A 284 -1.59 7.22 38.38
C CYS A 284 -1.49 7.52 39.89
N ARG A 285 -1.57 8.81 40.28
CA ARG A 285 -1.57 9.23 41.68
C ARG A 285 -2.77 8.70 42.46
N THR A 286 -3.96 8.80 41.88
CA THR A 286 -5.21 8.33 42.50
C THR A 286 -5.18 6.83 42.74
N ALA A 287 -4.71 6.06 41.74
CA ALA A 287 -4.59 4.62 41.82
C ALA A 287 -3.58 4.19 42.91
N LEU A 288 -2.41 4.85 42.97
CA LEU A 288 -1.42 4.61 44.01
C LEU A 288 -1.97 4.88 45.42
N VAL A 289 -2.64 6.04 45.61
CA VAL A 289 -3.22 6.40 46.92
C VAL A 289 -4.36 5.46 47.31
N ALA A 290 -5.22 5.05 46.38
CA ALA A 290 -6.29 4.10 46.63
C ALA A 290 -5.72 2.74 47.06
N CYS A 291 -4.67 2.29 46.39
CA CYS A 291 -3.96 1.06 46.70
C CYS A 291 -3.36 1.08 48.11
N MET A 292 -2.63 2.14 48.46
CA MET A 292 -2.04 2.32 49.79
C MET A 292 -3.12 2.31 50.89
N LYS A 293 -4.25 3.00 50.67
CA LYS A 293 -5.38 3.03 51.62
C LYS A 293 -6.03 1.67 51.82
N GLU A 294 -6.22 0.91 50.74
CA GLU A 294 -6.84 -0.41 50.83
C GLU A 294 -5.94 -1.40 51.57
N TYR A 295 -4.63 -1.33 51.35
CA TYR A 295 -3.67 -2.12 52.12
C TYR A 295 -3.62 -1.74 53.60
N GLU A 296 -3.65 -0.45 53.95
CA GLU A 296 -3.77 -0.03 55.34
C GLU A 296 -5.07 -0.54 56.00
N ARG A 297 -6.18 -0.52 55.25
CA ARG A 297 -7.47 -1.04 55.72
C ARG A 297 -7.41 -2.55 55.94
N THR A 298 -6.69 -3.26 55.08
CA THR A 298 -6.47 -4.70 55.12
C THR A 298 -5.57 -5.08 56.30
N LEU A 299 -4.47 -4.34 56.52
CA LEU A 299 -3.59 -4.48 57.68
C LEU A 299 -4.30 -4.20 59.01
N LYS A 300 -5.22 -3.22 59.08
CA LYS A 300 -6.02 -2.93 60.29
C LYS A 300 -7.01 -4.05 60.64
N LYS A 301 -7.28 -4.99 59.73
CA LYS A 301 -8.10 -6.20 59.95
C LYS A 301 -7.26 -7.45 60.23
N LYS A 302 -5.92 -7.36 60.22
CA LYS A 302 -4.98 -8.49 60.32
C LYS A 302 -5.17 -9.38 61.56
N ASP A 303 -5.75 -8.84 62.64
CA ASP A 303 -6.03 -9.56 63.89
C ASP A 303 -7.46 -10.13 63.98
N SER A 304 -8.31 -10.01 62.95
CA SER A 304 -9.65 -10.61 62.95
C SER A 304 -9.65 -12.02 62.35
N ALA A 305 -10.41 -12.94 62.94
CA ALA A 305 -10.58 -14.30 62.42
C ALA A 305 -11.18 -14.31 61.00
N ASP A 306 -11.92 -13.26 60.63
CA ASP A 306 -12.52 -13.09 59.31
C ASP A 306 -11.47 -12.81 58.22
N PHE A 307 -10.35 -12.13 58.55
CA PHE A 307 -9.30 -11.81 57.57
C PHE A 307 -8.58 -13.06 57.06
N ALA A 308 -8.29 -14.03 57.93
CA ALA A 308 -7.66 -15.29 57.52
C ALA A 308 -8.59 -16.10 56.58
N SER A 309 -9.89 -16.07 56.84
CA SER A 309 -10.89 -16.73 55.98
C SER A 309 -11.03 -16.03 54.63
N ASP A 310 -11.12 -14.71 54.61
CA ASP A 310 -11.23 -13.90 53.39
C ASP A 310 -9.98 -14.06 52.50
N VAL A 311 -8.78 -14.05 53.10
CA VAL A 311 -7.52 -14.28 52.37
C VAL A 311 -7.45 -15.70 51.81
N GLN A 312 -7.91 -16.71 52.56
CA GLN A 312 -7.91 -18.09 52.10
C GLN A 312 -8.92 -18.31 50.96
N GLN A 313 -10.06 -17.62 50.99
CA GLN A 313 -11.05 -17.63 49.92
C GLN A 313 -10.50 -16.94 48.66
N ILE A 314 -9.93 -15.73 48.78
CA ILE A 314 -9.32 -15.00 47.66
C ILE A 314 -8.19 -15.83 47.03
N LEU A 315 -7.33 -16.45 47.85
CA LEU A 315 -6.27 -17.33 47.36
C LEU A 315 -6.84 -18.54 46.62
N SER A 316 -7.96 -19.12 47.08
CA SER A 316 -8.61 -20.25 46.40
C SER A 316 -9.23 -19.85 45.05
N GLU A 317 -9.87 -18.67 44.99
CA GLU A 317 -10.47 -18.12 43.78
C GLU A 317 -9.39 -17.72 42.77
N GLN A 318 -8.28 -17.11 43.23
CA GLN A 318 -7.12 -16.80 42.39
C GLN A 318 -6.41 -18.06 41.89
N THR A 319 -6.27 -19.11 42.71
CA THR A 319 -5.68 -20.39 42.27
C THR A 319 -6.54 -21.05 41.20
N ALA A 320 -7.87 -20.97 41.31
CA ALA A 320 -8.78 -21.48 40.29
C ALA A 320 -8.69 -20.68 38.98
N MET A 321 -8.68 -19.35 39.04
CA MET A 321 -8.53 -18.48 37.86
C MET A 321 -7.18 -18.65 37.17
N VAL A 322 -6.08 -18.78 37.93
CA VAL A 322 -4.75 -19.06 37.37
C VAL A 322 -4.75 -20.43 36.69
N SER A 323 -5.35 -21.46 37.29
CA SER A 323 -5.42 -22.79 36.68
C SER A 323 -6.24 -22.81 35.38
N GLU A 324 -7.34 -22.05 35.30
CA GLU A 324 -8.12 -21.91 34.07
C GLU A 324 -7.33 -21.16 32.99
N ARG A 325 -6.61 -20.09 33.37
CA ARG A 325 -5.77 -19.33 32.45
C ARG A 325 -4.58 -20.14 31.95
N GLU A 326 -3.93 -20.93 32.80
CA GLU A 326 -2.86 -21.85 32.42
C GLU A 326 -3.35 -22.90 31.40
N LYS A 327 -4.56 -23.45 31.57
CA LYS A 327 -5.16 -24.37 30.59
C LYS A 327 -5.42 -23.68 29.25
N ALA A 328 -6.00 -22.48 29.26
CA ALA A 328 -6.27 -21.73 28.04
C ALA A 328 -4.98 -21.31 27.30
N VAL A 329 -3.91 -20.99 28.04
CA VAL A 329 -2.59 -20.70 27.46
C VAL A 329 -1.97 -21.96 26.88
N ALA A 330 -2.02 -23.09 27.57
CA ALA A 330 -1.50 -24.37 27.06
C ALA A 330 -2.26 -24.86 25.82
N GLU A 331 -3.57 -24.64 25.72
CA GLU A 331 -4.35 -24.93 24.52
C GLU A 331 -3.91 -24.03 23.34
N ARG A 332 -3.74 -22.73 23.57
CA ARG A 332 -3.23 -21.81 22.55
C ARG A 332 -1.81 -22.13 22.11
N GLU A 333 -0.91 -22.49 23.03
CA GLU A 333 0.46 -22.89 22.69
C GLU A 333 0.46 -24.13 21.78
N ASN A 334 -0.38 -25.14 22.07
CA ASN A 334 -0.52 -26.32 21.23
C ASN A 334 -1.11 -25.99 19.84
N GLU A 335 -2.10 -25.11 19.76
CA GLU A 335 -2.65 -24.65 18.47
C GLU A 335 -1.60 -23.89 17.63
N MET A 336 -0.80 -23.04 18.28
CA MET A 336 0.29 -22.30 17.64
C MET A 336 1.39 -23.25 17.15
N GLU A 337 1.78 -24.25 17.96
CA GLU A 337 2.77 -25.26 17.57
C GLU A 337 2.30 -26.12 16.38
N GLN A 338 1.00 -26.42 16.30
CA GLN A 338 0.42 -27.11 15.14
C GLN A 338 0.45 -26.23 13.88
N LYS A 339 0.05 -24.96 13.99
CA LYS A 339 0.11 -24.01 12.88
C LYS A 339 1.54 -23.79 12.38
N GLU A 340 2.51 -23.70 13.29
CA GLU A 340 3.92 -23.55 12.94
C GLU A 340 4.43 -24.77 12.14
N LYS A 341 4.09 -26.00 12.58
CA LYS A 341 4.44 -27.22 11.85
C LYS A 341 3.78 -27.30 10.47
N GLU A 342 2.56 -26.80 10.31
CA GLU A 342 1.89 -26.72 9.01
C GLU A 342 2.54 -25.69 8.09
N MET A 343 2.90 -24.51 8.61
CA MET A 343 3.61 -23.48 7.85
C MET A 343 4.98 -23.96 7.40
N GLN A 344 5.77 -24.59 8.29
CA GLN A 344 7.08 -25.16 7.94
C GLN A 344 6.99 -26.23 6.84
N LYS A 345 5.92 -27.06 6.84
CA LYS A 345 5.69 -28.04 5.76
C LYS A 345 5.38 -27.35 4.42
N LYS A 346 4.53 -26.33 4.43
CA LYS A 346 4.21 -25.54 3.22
C LYS A 346 5.44 -24.81 2.68
N GLU A 347 6.25 -24.22 3.56
CA GLU A 347 7.49 -23.55 3.20
C GLU A 347 8.49 -24.53 2.54
N ALA A 348 8.68 -25.72 3.13
CA ALA A 348 9.54 -26.75 2.56
C ALA A 348 9.03 -27.29 1.21
N GLU A 349 7.71 -27.32 0.98
CA GLU A 349 7.12 -27.72 -0.29
C GLU A 349 7.31 -26.62 -1.35
N LEU A 350 7.12 -25.35 -0.99
CA LEU A 350 7.36 -24.20 -1.87
C LEU A 350 8.84 -24.09 -2.26
N GLN A 351 9.77 -24.26 -1.31
CA GLN A 351 11.20 -24.26 -1.59
C GLN A 351 11.59 -25.35 -2.60
N LYS A 352 10.96 -26.53 -2.54
CA LYS A 352 11.17 -27.59 -3.55
C LYS A 352 10.64 -27.19 -4.93
N GLN A 353 9.48 -26.53 -5.01
CA GLN A 353 8.94 -26.07 -6.29
C GLN A 353 9.81 -24.98 -6.91
N VAL A 354 10.31 -24.03 -6.10
CA VAL A 354 11.23 -22.99 -6.56
C VAL A 354 12.51 -23.61 -7.13
N ALA A 355 13.11 -24.59 -6.45
CA ALA A 355 14.32 -25.26 -6.94
C ALA A 355 14.10 -25.97 -8.30
N VAL A 356 12.94 -26.61 -8.50
CA VAL A 356 12.59 -27.24 -9.79
C VAL A 356 12.45 -26.20 -10.90
N LEU A 357 11.79 -25.07 -10.61
CA LEU A 357 11.61 -23.99 -11.59
C LEU A 357 12.94 -23.29 -11.94
N GLU A 358 13.85 -23.14 -10.98
CA GLU A 358 15.20 -22.62 -11.22
C GLU A 358 16.02 -23.54 -12.13
N GLU A 359 15.96 -24.86 -11.93
CA GLU A 359 16.60 -25.83 -12.83
C GLU A 359 16.02 -25.79 -14.25
N GLU A 360 14.69 -25.72 -14.39
CA GLU A 360 14.05 -25.60 -15.71
C GLU A 360 14.41 -24.30 -16.42
N ARG A 361 14.43 -23.17 -15.71
CA ARG A 361 14.84 -21.87 -16.24
C ARG A 361 16.30 -21.89 -16.71
N ALA A 362 17.21 -22.50 -15.95
CA ALA A 362 18.61 -22.63 -16.34
C ALA A 362 18.76 -23.48 -17.61
N ALA A 363 18.04 -24.61 -17.70
CA ALA A 363 18.05 -25.48 -18.88
C ALA A 363 17.49 -24.78 -20.13
N LEU A 364 16.47 -23.93 -19.99
CA LEU A 364 15.93 -23.13 -21.08
C LEU A 364 16.90 -22.03 -21.54
N GLN A 365 17.56 -21.33 -20.60
CA GLN A 365 18.58 -20.33 -20.95
C GLN A 365 19.75 -20.93 -21.71
N GLU A 366 20.23 -22.13 -21.35
CA GLU A 366 21.26 -22.83 -22.12
C GLU A 366 20.80 -23.16 -23.54
N LYS A 367 19.56 -23.62 -23.72
CA LYS A 367 19.00 -23.90 -25.06
C LYS A 367 18.90 -22.65 -25.91
N ILE A 368 18.47 -21.53 -25.33
CA ILE A 368 18.38 -20.24 -26.04
C ILE A 368 19.77 -19.82 -26.53
N LYS A 369 20.78 -19.81 -25.64
CA LYS A 369 22.17 -19.49 -26.02
C LYS A 369 22.72 -20.41 -27.11
N SER A 370 22.40 -21.70 -27.04
CA SER A 370 22.81 -22.69 -28.06
C SER A 370 22.17 -22.41 -29.42
N GLU A 371 20.88 -22.07 -29.47
CA GLU A 371 20.19 -21.73 -30.71
C GLU A 371 20.66 -20.38 -31.29
N GLU A 372 20.83 -19.34 -30.45
CA GLU A 372 21.36 -18.04 -30.88
C GLU A 372 22.74 -18.17 -31.52
N ALA A 373 23.62 -19.01 -30.94
CA ALA A 373 24.94 -19.28 -31.52
C ALA A 373 24.85 -19.93 -32.91
N LYS A 374 23.95 -20.90 -33.10
CA LYS A 374 23.74 -21.55 -34.42
C LYS A 374 23.19 -20.57 -35.44
N VAL A 375 22.25 -19.70 -35.04
CA VAL A 375 21.68 -18.68 -35.94
C VAL A 375 22.77 -17.72 -36.40
N LYS A 376 23.61 -17.25 -35.47
CA LYS A 376 24.72 -16.35 -35.79
C LYS A 376 25.76 -16.98 -36.72
N GLU A 377 26.13 -18.23 -36.46
CA GLU A 377 27.03 -18.99 -37.36
C GLU A 377 26.40 -19.15 -38.76
N HIS A 378 25.10 -19.41 -38.83
CA HIS A 378 24.40 -19.56 -40.11
C HIS A 378 24.29 -18.23 -40.88
N GLU A 379 24.09 -17.10 -40.19
CA GLU A 379 24.10 -15.77 -40.79
C GLU A 379 25.47 -15.40 -41.37
N GLU A 380 26.55 -15.63 -40.63
CA GLU A 380 27.92 -15.40 -41.12
C GLU A 380 28.22 -16.25 -42.36
N GLU A 381 27.80 -17.52 -42.35
CA GLU A 381 27.96 -18.42 -43.49
C GLU A 381 27.18 -17.94 -44.72
N MET A 382 25.97 -17.38 -44.52
CA MET A 382 25.19 -16.77 -45.59
C MET A 382 25.84 -15.50 -46.14
N GLN A 383 26.31 -14.59 -45.27
CA GLN A 383 26.97 -13.35 -45.70
C GLN A 383 28.23 -13.63 -46.51
N ASN A 384 29.04 -14.61 -46.09
CA ASN A 384 30.23 -15.02 -46.83
C ASN A 384 29.87 -15.58 -48.21
N LYS A 385 28.83 -16.41 -48.31
CA LYS A 385 28.35 -16.92 -49.60
C LYS A 385 27.86 -15.78 -50.50
N ILE A 386 27.15 -14.79 -49.97
CA ILE A 386 26.68 -13.63 -50.75
C ILE A 386 27.87 -12.86 -51.34
N LYS A 387 28.88 -12.53 -50.52
CA LYS A 387 30.10 -11.85 -50.99
C LYS A 387 30.81 -12.62 -52.11
N GLU A 388 30.95 -13.95 -51.96
CA GLU A 388 31.56 -14.78 -53.01
C GLU A 388 30.76 -14.74 -54.33
N TYR A 389 29.43 -14.68 -54.27
CA TYR A 389 28.60 -14.55 -55.47
C TYR A 389 28.76 -13.17 -56.11
N GLU A 390 28.73 -12.10 -55.31
CA GLU A 390 28.90 -10.72 -55.79
C GLU A 390 30.27 -10.51 -56.46
N GLU A 391 31.35 -11.00 -55.86
CA GLU A 391 32.70 -10.92 -56.44
C GLU A 391 32.79 -11.68 -57.78
N ARG A 392 32.15 -12.85 -57.85
CA ARG A 392 32.16 -13.69 -59.06
C ARG A 392 31.37 -13.04 -60.19
N ASP A 393 30.22 -12.44 -59.90
CA ASP A 393 29.40 -11.73 -60.88
C ASP A 393 30.09 -10.46 -61.39
N THR A 394 30.73 -9.70 -60.50
CA THR A 394 31.51 -8.50 -60.87
C THR A 394 32.64 -8.86 -61.85
N LYS A 395 33.35 -9.97 -61.58
CA LYS A 395 34.43 -10.47 -62.45
C LYS A 395 33.92 -10.96 -63.81
N ASN A 396 32.77 -11.62 -63.84
CA ASN A 396 32.14 -12.08 -65.08
C ASN A 396 31.67 -10.92 -65.96
N ILE A 397 31.09 -9.86 -65.37
CA ILE A 397 30.69 -8.64 -66.09
C ILE A 397 31.89 -7.95 -66.74
N LEU A 398 33.00 -7.82 -66.01
CA LEU A 398 34.25 -7.24 -66.52
C LEU A 398 34.81 -8.02 -67.71
N ASN A 399 34.83 -9.36 -67.63
CA ASN A 399 35.27 -10.23 -68.72
C ASN A 399 34.36 -10.11 -69.96
N LEU A 400 33.03 -10.04 -69.77
CA LEU A 400 32.09 -9.86 -70.87
C LEU A 400 32.25 -8.50 -71.55
N GLN A 401 32.46 -7.42 -70.78
CA GLN A 401 32.73 -6.09 -71.33
C GLN A 401 34.04 -6.04 -72.13
N GLN A 402 35.09 -6.71 -71.67
CA GLN A 402 36.35 -6.82 -72.42
C GLN A 402 36.17 -7.63 -73.72
N LEU A 403 35.46 -8.76 -73.66
CA LEU A 403 35.16 -9.55 -74.86
C LEU A 403 34.34 -8.76 -75.88
N ALA A 404 33.33 -8.02 -75.43
CA ALA A 404 32.49 -7.18 -76.29
C ALA A 404 33.30 -6.06 -76.97
N LYS A 405 34.23 -5.42 -76.26
CA LYS A 405 35.16 -4.44 -76.84
C LYS A 405 36.06 -5.06 -77.90
N GLN A 406 36.59 -6.26 -77.65
CA GLN A 406 37.41 -6.97 -78.63
C GLN A 406 36.60 -7.39 -79.87
N LEU A 407 35.36 -7.83 -79.67
CA LEU A 407 34.43 -8.18 -80.75
C LEU A 407 34.10 -6.98 -81.63
N ALA A 408 33.79 -5.82 -81.03
CA ALA A 408 33.55 -4.58 -81.76
C ALA A 408 34.77 -4.15 -82.58
N ALA A 409 35.97 -4.18 -81.98
CA ALA A 409 37.21 -3.84 -82.67
C ALA A 409 37.53 -4.77 -83.85
N LEU A 410 37.23 -6.07 -83.75
CA LEU A 410 37.41 -7.03 -84.85
C LEU A 410 36.36 -6.85 -85.95
N GLN A 411 35.12 -6.54 -85.58
CA GLN A 411 34.02 -6.31 -86.51
C GLN A 411 34.21 -5.01 -87.31
N ASP A 412 34.73 -3.96 -86.68
CA ASP A 412 35.12 -2.71 -87.36
C ASP A 412 36.30 -2.94 -88.33
N ARG A 413 37.25 -3.81 -87.95
CA ARG A 413 38.39 -4.18 -88.80
C ARG A 413 37.98 -5.04 -90.00
N GLN A 414 37.00 -5.92 -89.82
CA GLN A 414 36.41 -6.74 -90.88
C GLN A 414 35.59 -5.89 -91.87
N ASN A 415 34.84 -4.91 -91.39
CA ASN A 415 34.10 -3.98 -92.24
C ASN A 415 35.00 -3.04 -93.06
N ALA A 416 36.22 -2.76 -92.59
CA ALA A 416 37.21 -1.93 -93.29
C ALA A 416 38.03 -2.69 -94.37
N LEU A 417 38.09 -4.03 -94.32
CA LEU A 417 38.88 -4.86 -95.23
C LEU A 417 37.97 -5.68 -96.16
N GLY A 418 37.54 -5.05 -97.25
CA GLY A 418 36.91 -5.75 -98.36
C GLY A 418 37.93 -6.53 -99.21
N LYS A 419 38.40 -7.69 -98.71
CA LYS A 419 38.80 -8.90 -99.47
C LYS A 419 39.37 -9.97 -98.53
N THR A 420 39.00 -11.21 -98.83
CA THR A 420 39.33 -12.47 -98.14
C THR A 420 40.81 -12.60 -97.74
N ASP A 421 41.07 -12.59 -96.42
CA ASP A 421 42.33 -12.98 -95.80
C ASP A 421 42.05 -14.20 -94.91
N ASN A 422 42.66 -15.36 -95.24
CA ASN A 422 42.36 -16.65 -94.61
C ASN A 422 42.65 -16.70 -93.10
N GLU A 423 43.50 -15.81 -92.57
CA GLU A 423 43.73 -15.68 -91.12
C GLU A 423 42.52 -15.10 -90.37
N ALA A 424 41.79 -14.16 -90.98
CA ALA A 424 40.59 -13.58 -90.37
C ALA A 424 39.43 -14.59 -90.33
N GLU A 425 39.32 -15.47 -91.32
CA GLU A 425 38.34 -16.57 -91.30
C GLU A 425 38.68 -17.63 -90.23
N GLU A 426 39.96 -17.95 -90.04
CA GLU A 426 40.39 -18.82 -88.93
C GLU A 426 40.11 -18.21 -87.55
N GLU A 427 40.32 -16.91 -87.39
CA GLU A 427 40.07 -16.20 -86.13
C GLU A 427 38.57 -16.11 -85.81
N VAL A 428 37.75 -15.87 -86.83
CA VAL A 428 36.28 -15.94 -86.72
C VAL A 428 35.82 -17.35 -86.39
N PHE A 429 36.42 -18.39 -86.98
CA PHE A 429 36.10 -19.78 -86.66
C PHE A 429 36.43 -20.14 -85.20
N ARG A 430 37.62 -19.74 -84.71
CA ARG A 430 38.01 -19.93 -83.30
C ARG A 430 37.07 -19.20 -82.35
N MET A 431 36.67 -17.96 -82.67
CA MET A 431 35.69 -17.22 -81.87
C MET A 431 34.32 -17.90 -81.87
N LYS A 432 33.85 -18.41 -83.02
CA LYS A 432 32.59 -19.16 -83.11
C LYS A 432 32.60 -20.40 -82.23
N GLN A 433 33.72 -21.13 -82.21
CA GLN A 433 33.90 -22.30 -81.37
C GLN A 433 33.90 -21.94 -79.87
N LYS A 434 34.56 -20.83 -79.52
CA LYS A 434 34.60 -20.31 -78.14
C LYS A 434 33.22 -19.83 -77.67
N VAL A 435 32.44 -19.19 -78.55
CA VAL A 435 31.04 -18.82 -78.29
C VAL A 435 30.18 -20.07 -78.08
N GLN A 436 30.31 -21.10 -78.92
CA GLN A 436 29.58 -22.36 -78.72
C GLN A 436 29.94 -23.03 -77.38
N GLN A 437 31.22 -23.02 -77.01
CA GLN A 437 31.66 -23.56 -75.72
C GLN A 437 31.08 -22.78 -74.53
N LEU A 438 31.08 -21.44 -74.61
CA LEU A 438 30.48 -20.58 -73.59
C LEU A 438 28.96 -20.75 -73.48
N VAL A 439 28.27 -20.91 -74.61
CA VAL A 439 26.82 -21.21 -74.63
C VAL A 439 26.55 -22.56 -73.96
N GLY A 440 27.36 -23.59 -74.23
CA GLY A 440 27.26 -24.88 -73.56
C GLY A 440 27.48 -24.79 -72.04
N GLN A 441 28.46 -23.98 -71.60
CA GLN A 441 28.70 -23.73 -70.17
C GLN A 441 27.54 -22.97 -69.52
N LYS A 442 26.95 -21.98 -70.21
CA LYS A 442 25.77 -21.25 -69.71
C LYS A 442 24.58 -22.18 -69.51
N ILE A 443 24.28 -23.03 -70.49
CA ILE A 443 23.17 -23.99 -70.41
C ILE A 443 23.38 -24.96 -69.24
N ALA A 444 24.61 -25.43 -69.02
CA ALA A 444 24.94 -26.31 -67.90
C ALA A 444 24.79 -25.62 -66.53
N LEU A 445 25.21 -24.34 -66.44
CA LEU A 445 25.04 -23.53 -65.23
C LEU A 445 23.56 -23.23 -64.93
N GLU A 446 22.80 -22.82 -65.94
CA GLU A 446 21.35 -22.59 -65.83
C GLU A 446 20.65 -23.87 -65.33
N LYS A 447 20.95 -25.03 -65.93
CA LYS A 447 20.37 -26.30 -65.49
C LYS A 447 20.69 -26.61 -64.01
N LYS A 448 21.94 -26.39 -63.58
CA LYS A 448 22.38 -26.64 -62.20
C LYS A 448 21.76 -25.65 -61.20
N LEU A 449 21.52 -24.41 -61.62
CA LEU A 449 20.80 -23.40 -60.83
C LEU A 449 19.32 -23.77 -60.69
N THR A 450 18.66 -24.17 -61.79
CA THR A 450 17.27 -24.60 -61.77
C THR A 450 17.07 -25.80 -60.84
N GLU A 451 17.95 -26.81 -60.88
CA GLU A 451 17.89 -27.96 -59.96
C GLU A 451 18.04 -27.54 -58.49
N LYS A 452 18.95 -26.61 -58.18
CA LYS A 452 19.10 -26.06 -56.82
C LYS A 452 17.87 -25.28 -56.35
N ILE A 453 17.25 -24.50 -57.24
CA ILE A 453 16.04 -23.74 -56.94
C ILE A 453 14.90 -24.70 -56.58
N VAL A 454 14.66 -25.71 -57.42
CA VAL A 454 13.63 -26.74 -57.18
C VAL A 454 13.86 -27.45 -55.84
N THR A 455 15.11 -27.76 -55.50
CA THR A 455 15.45 -28.40 -54.22
C THR A 455 15.14 -27.48 -53.03
N LYS A 456 15.46 -26.18 -53.13
CA LYS A 456 15.14 -25.20 -52.09
C LYS A 456 13.63 -24.97 -51.96
N GLU A 457 12.90 -24.87 -53.06
CA GLU A 457 11.44 -24.74 -53.08
C GLU A 457 10.76 -25.94 -52.41
N SER A 458 11.24 -27.16 -52.64
CA SER A 458 10.77 -28.36 -51.94
C SER A 458 10.95 -28.23 -50.43
N LYS A 459 12.12 -27.77 -49.98
CA LYS A 459 12.43 -27.65 -48.55
C LYS A 459 11.63 -26.53 -47.87
N ILE A 460 11.41 -25.42 -48.57
CA ILE A 460 10.52 -24.34 -48.12
C ILE A 460 9.10 -24.87 -47.92
N LYS A 461 8.60 -25.68 -48.86
CA LYS A 461 7.27 -26.27 -48.75
C LYS A 461 7.14 -27.20 -47.54
N GLU A 462 8.12 -28.07 -47.30
CA GLU A 462 8.15 -28.96 -46.13
C GLU A 462 8.17 -28.18 -44.80
N LEU A 463 8.97 -27.11 -44.71
CA LEU A 463 9.00 -26.25 -43.53
C LEU A 463 7.68 -25.52 -43.32
N SER A 464 7.08 -24.99 -44.39
CA SER A 464 5.78 -24.33 -44.33
C SER A 464 4.67 -25.27 -43.86
N ASP A 465 4.70 -26.54 -44.31
CA ASP A 465 3.76 -27.56 -43.85
C ASP A 465 3.98 -27.91 -42.36
N SER A 466 5.23 -27.93 -41.90
CA SER A 466 5.56 -28.17 -40.48
C SER A 466 5.11 -27.03 -39.58
N ILE A 467 5.33 -25.77 -39.99
CA ILE A 467 4.84 -24.58 -39.28
C ILE A 467 3.32 -24.62 -39.18
N GLY A 468 2.62 -24.89 -40.30
CA GLY A 468 1.16 -24.97 -40.30
C GLY A 468 0.58 -26.11 -39.45
N LYS A 469 1.37 -27.13 -39.08
CA LYS A 469 0.98 -28.15 -38.08
C LYS A 469 1.17 -27.63 -36.66
N LYS A 470 2.31 -26.99 -36.37
CA LYS A 470 2.58 -26.42 -35.05
C LYS A 470 1.61 -25.29 -34.70
N ASP A 471 1.26 -24.43 -35.65
CA ASP A 471 0.24 -23.39 -35.45
C ASP A 471 -1.13 -23.98 -35.06
N ARG A 472 -1.49 -25.15 -35.61
CA ARG A 472 -2.73 -25.84 -35.25
C ARG A 472 -2.67 -26.44 -33.85
N GLU A 473 -1.52 -26.93 -33.43
CA GLU A 473 -1.32 -27.41 -32.05
C GLU A 473 -1.36 -26.26 -31.04
N ILE A 474 -0.71 -25.14 -31.34
CA ILE A 474 -0.74 -23.93 -30.51
C ILE A 474 -2.18 -23.45 -30.31
N LYS A 475 -2.94 -23.27 -31.41
CA LYS A 475 -4.36 -22.88 -31.32
C LYS A 475 -5.22 -23.82 -30.49
N LYS A 476 -4.90 -25.12 -30.51
CA LYS A 476 -5.62 -26.12 -29.71
C LYS A 476 -5.29 -26.01 -28.23
N ILE A 477 -4.03 -25.72 -27.89
CA ILE A 477 -3.60 -25.47 -26.51
C ILE A 477 -4.23 -24.17 -25.98
N GLU A 478 -4.20 -23.09 -26.77
CA GLU A 478 -4.84 -21.81 -26.42
C GLU A 478 -6.33 -21.97 -26.11
N SER A 479 -7.07 -22.68 -26.96
CA SER A 479 -8.49 -22.96 -26.73
C SER A 479 -8.74 -23.77 -25.45
N ASN A 480 -7.90 -24.75 -25.14
CA ASN A 480 -8.05 -25.55 -23.92
C ASN A 480 -7.75 -24.74 -22.66
N ILE A 481 -6.76 -23.84 -22.72
CA ILE A 481 -6.44 -22.94 -21.60
C ILE A 481 -7.60 -21.99 -21.35
N GLU A 482 -8.17 -21.37 -22.40
CA GLU A 482 -9.35 -20.51 -22.27
C GLU A 482 -10.53 -21.23 -21.61
N ASP A 483 -10.81 -22.46 -22.02
CA ASP A 483 -11.92 -23.24 -21.46
C ASP A 483 -11.68 -23.61 -19.99
N MET A 484 -10.45 -23.97 -19.62
CA MET A 484 -10.08 -24.24 -18.22
C MET A 484 -10.18 -22.99 -17.34
N VAL A 485 -9.66 -21.85 -17.81
CA VAL A 485 -9.71 -20.59 -17.07
C VAL A 485 -11.16 -20.15 -16.88
N LYS A 486 -12.00 -20.21 -17.92
CA LYS A 486 -13.43 -19.90 -17.80
C LYS A 486 -14.14 -20.79 -16.78
N SER A 487 -13.81 -22.08 -16.74
CA SER A 487 -14.41 -23.01 -15.76
C SER A 487 -13.98 -22.69 -14.32
N GLN A 488 -12.70 -22.43 -14.07
CA GLN A 488 -12.21 -22.12 -12.72
C GLN A 488 -12.74 -20.78 -12.22
N VAL A 489 -12.76 -19.77 -13.08
CA VAL A 489 -13.34 -18.46 -12.74
C VAL A 489 -14.83 -18.59 -12.43
N ALA A 490 -15.59 -19.37 -13.22
CA ALA A 490 -17.01 -19.59 -12.95
C ALA A 490 -17.26 -20.29 -11.60
N ASP A 491 -16.43 -21.27 -11.24
CA ASP A 491 -16.54 -21.97 -9.95
C ASP A 491 -16.20 -21.07 -8.76
N GLU A 492 -15.17 -20.20 -8.89
CA GLU A 492 -14.80 -19.26 -7.83
C GLU A 492 -15.84 -18.13 -7.68
N VAL A 493 -16.35 -17.56 -8.79
CA VAL A 493 -17.43 -16.56 -8.77
C VAL A 493 -18.63 -17.12 -8.01
N LYS A 494 -19.04 -18.35 -8.29
CA LYS A 494 -20.17 -18.99 -7.62
C LYS A 494 -19.96 -19.13 -6.11
N LYS A 495 -18.76 -19.49 -5.65
CA LYS A 495 -18.45 -19.57 -4.20
C LYS A 495 -18.53 -18.20 -3.53
N VAL A 496 -18.05 -17.16 -4.21
CA VAL A 496 -18.10 -15.79 -3.70
C VAL A 496 -19.56 -15.30 -3.62
N GLU A 497 -20.37 -15.57 -4.63
CA GLU A 497 -21.82 -15.26 -4.62
C GLU A 497 -22.55 -15.96 -3.47
N GLU A 498 -22.34 -17.27 -3.27
CA GLU A 498 -22.95 -18.02 -2.15
C GLU A 498 -22.55 -17.43 -0.79
N ARG A 499 -21.30 -16.97 -0.65
CA ARG A 499 -20.82 -16.33 0.58
C ARG A 499 -21.42 -14.94 0.78
N ALA A 500 -21.54 -14.15 -0.28
CA ALA A 500 -22.17 -12.83 -0.24
C ALA A 500 -23.66 -12.95 0.15
N GLU A 501 -24.40 -13.89 -0.43
CA GLU A 501 -25.79 -14.17 -0.04
C GLU A 501 -25.91 -14.59 1.43
N SER A 502 -24.99 -15.42 1.92
CA SER A 502 -24.97 -15.82 3.34
C SER A 502 -24.72 -14.63 4.27
N ILE A 503 -23.83 -13.71 3.91
CA ILE A 503 -23.55 -12.50 4.70
C ILE A 503 -24.75 -11.56 4.66
N GLN A 504 -25.35 -11.37 3.48
CA GLN A 504 -26.55 -10.53 3.34
C GLN A 504 -27.71 -11.06 4.18
N LYS A 505 -27.94 -12.37 4.20
CA LYS A 505 -28.95 -12.99 5.05
C LYS A 505 -28.68 -12.78 6.54
N GLN A 506 -27.41 -12.84 6.95
CA GLN A 506 -27.02 -12.53 8.34
C GLN A 506 -27.27 -11.06 8.70
N LEU A 507 -27.01 -10.13 7.77
CA LEU A 507 -27.31 -8.71 7.94
C LEU A 507 -28.83 -8.47 8.04
N ASP A 508 -29.61 -9.10 7.18
CA ASP A 508 -31.08 -9.01 7.18
C ASP A 508 -31.67 -9.59 8.47
N GLU A 509 -31.07 -10.65 9.05
CA GLU A 509 -31.47 -11.24 10.33
C GLU A 509 -31.14 -10.34 11.54
N ILE A 510 -30.09 -9.52 11.46
CA ILE A 510 -29.70 -8.56 12.52
C ILE A 510 -30.62 -7.33 12.53
N GLY A 511 -31.07 -6.88 11.35
CA GLY A 511 -31.91 -5.69 11.20
C GLY A 511 -31.18 -4.38 11.55
N HIS A 512 -31.94 -3.29 11.65
CA HIS A 512 -31.39 -1.97 12.01
C HIS A 512 -30.86 -1.98 13.46
N ILE A 513 -29.58 -1.67 13.63
CA ILE A 513 -28.95 -1.52 14.96
C ILE A 513 -29.14 -0.07 15.38
N LEU A 514 -29.66 0.14 16.59
CA LEU A 514 -29.87 1.48 17.13
C LEU A 514 -28.52 2.16 17.40
N THR A 515 -28.29 3.30 16.75
CA THR A 515 -27.11 4.13 16.95
C THR A 515 -27.38 5.31 17.89
N PRO A 516 -26.35 5.92 18.48
CA PRO A 516 -26.52 7.16 19.25
C PRO A 516 -27.10 8.31 18.42
N GLU A 517 -26.76 8.39 17.14
CA GLU A 517 -27.29 9.39 16.20
C GLU A 517 -28.80 9.24 16.01
N ASP A 518 -29.31 8.01 15.92
CA ASP A 518 -30.76 7.75 15.84
C ASP A 518 -31.49 8.24 17.09
N LEU A 519 -30.90 8.03 18.28
CA LEU A 519 -31.46 8.51 19.54
C LEU A 519 -31.42 10.04 19.64
N ILE A 520 -30.31 10.67 19.25
CA ILE A 520 -30.19 12.13 19.27
C ILE A 520 -31.22 12.75 18.34
N SER A 521 -31.29 12.27 17.09
CA SER A 521 -32.27 12.73 16.10
C SER A 521 -33.72 12.53 16.57
N TYR A 522 -34.02 11.41 17.24
CA TYR A 522 -35.33 11.18 17.83
C TYR A 522 -35.64 12.20 18.93
N TYR A 523 -34.74 12.40 19.91
CA TYR A 523 -35.00 13.28 21.04
C TYR A 523 -35.02 14.77 20.69
N GLU A 524 -34.23 15.21 19.71
CA GLU A 524 -34.24 16.58 19.20
C GLU A 524 -35.58 16.97 18.57
N GLN A 525 -36.38 16.00 18.10
CA GLN A 525 -37.72 16.28 17.58
C GLN A 525 -38.75 16.62 18.67
N TYR A 526 -38.51 16.20 19.91
CA TYR A 526 -39.49 16.28 21.00
C TYR A 526 -39.04 17.14 22.19
N SER A 527 -37.77 17.56 22.24
CA SER A 527 -37.21 18.30 23.38
C SER A 527 -36.17 19.33 22.94
N ASP A 528 -36.24 20.54 23.50
CA ASP A 528 -35.21 21.59 23.37
C ASP A 528 -34.01 21.34 24.32
N ALA A 529 -33.92 20.18 24.96
CA ALA A 529 -32.85 19.86 25.89
C ALA A 529 -31.51 19.70 25.16
N GLU A 530 -30.43 20.21 25.77
CA GLU A 530 -29.07 20.00 25.27
C GLU A 530 -28.67 18.53 25.45
N ILE A 531 -28.71 17.76 24.36
CA ILE A 531 -28.32 16.35 24.33
C ILE A 531 -26.83 16.26 24.02
N LYS A 532 -26.08 15.49 24.82
CA LYS A 532 -24.63 15.33 24.71
C LYS A 532 -24.27 13.89 24.37
N LYS A 533 -23.40 13.73 23.36
CA LYS A 533 -22.76 12.46 23.03
C LYS A 533 -21.42 12.37 23.75
N PHE A 534 -21.16 11.26 24.43
CA PHE A 534 -19.85 10.94 25.01
C PHE A 534 -19.33 9.63 24.44
N HIS A 535 -18.04 9.61 24.12
CA HIS A 535 -17.36 8.40 23.66
C HIS A 535 -16.59 7.76 24.82
N ALA A 536 -16.68 6.44 24.96
CA ALA A 536 -15.89 5.64 25.90
C ALA A 536 -15.32 4.40 25.16
N PRO A 537 -14.21 3.80 25.63
CA PRO A 537 -13.47 2.78 24.89
C PRO A 537 -14.28 1.59 24.37
N ASN A 538 -15.39 1.23 25.04
CA ASN A 538 -16.24 0.10 24.69
C ASN A 538 -17.75 0.45 24.62
N ALA A 539 -18.09 1.75 24.59
CA ALA A 539 -19.48 2.20 24.52
C ALA A 539 -19.60 3.68 24.16
N GLU A 540 -20.72 4.04 23.54
CA GLU A 540 -21.14 5.43 23.37
C GLU A 540 -22.28 5.75 24.33
N PHE A 541 -22.35 7.01 24.78
CA PHE A 541 -23.37 7.48 25.69
C PHE A 541 -24.12 8.68 25.10
N VAL A 542 -25.44 8.64 25.21
CA VAL A 542 -26.32 9.78 24.98
C VAL A 542 -26.83 10.26 26.34
N VAL A 543 -26.55 11.51 26.67
CA VAL A 543 -26.85 12.08 28.00
C VAL A 543 -27.60 13.39 27.86
N TYR A 544 -28.69 13.53 28.61
CA TYR A 544 -29.45 14.78 28.69
C TYR A 544 -30.11 14.91 30.05
N ASN A 545 -30.56 16.12 30.38
CA ASN A 545 -31.29 16.39 31.60
C ASN A 545 -32.77 16.58 31.30
N ASP A 546 -33.63 15.87 32.03
CA ASP A 546 -35.08 16.06 32.06
C ASP A 546 -35.48 16.60 33.44
N GLY A 547 -35.56 17.93 33.54
CA GLY A 547 -35.87 18.64 34.79
C GLY A 547 -34.81 18.39 35.88
N ALA A 548 -35.18 17.61 36.91
CA ALA A 548 -34.29 17.26 38.02
C ALA A 548 -33.63 15.87 37.86
N LEU A 549 -33.89 15.20 36.73
CA LEU A 549 -33.38 13.87 36.41
C LEU A 549 -32.27 13.99 35.35
N GLU A 550 -31.18 13.26 35.54
CA GLU A 550 -30.16 13.04 34.52
C GLU A 550 -30.42 11.69 33.87
N VAL A 551 -30.59 11.68 32.55
CA VAL A 551 -30.78 10.47 31.73
C VAL A 551 -29.48 10.16 31.01
N ARG A 552 -29.02 8.92 31.12
CA ARG A 552 -27.81 8.40 30.47
C ARG A 552 -28.14 7.08 29.78
N ILE A 553 -28.05 7.08 28.46
CA ILE A 553 -28.29 5.91 27.62
C ILE A 553 -26.94 5.41 27.14
N ARG A 554 -26.62 4.14 27.40
CA ARG A 554 -25.38 3.48 26.95
C ARG A 554 -25.68 2.56 25.76
N ILE A 555 -24.91 2.72 24.69
CA ILE A 555 -24.87 1.83 23.53
C ILE A 555 -23.49 1.18 23.46
N GLY A 556 -23.41 -0.15 23.58
CA GLY A 556 -22.14 -0.88 23.57
C GLY A 556 -22.34 -2.39 23.62
N GLU A 557 -21.43 -3.11 24.27
CA GLU A 557 -21.58 -4.57 24.45
C GLU A 557 -22.86 -4.92 25.23
N THR A 558 -23.21 -4.11 26.22
CA THR A 558 -24.46 -4.20 26.99
C THR A 558 -25.17 -2.85 27.01
N ASN A 559 -26.32 -2.80 26.36
CA ASN A 559 -27.15 -1.61 26.22
C ASN A 559 -28.04 -1.40 27.45
N TYR A 560 -28.03 -0.18 28.00
CA TYR A 560 -28.90 0.17 29.13
C TYR A 560 -29.26 1.65 29.19
N VAL A 561 -30.40 1.93 29.81
CA VAL A 561 -30.83 3.28 30.19
C VAL A 561 -30.65 3.43 31.68
N GLU A 562 -30.11 4.57 32.09
CA GLU A 562 -29.96 4.97 33.48
C GLU A 562 -30.57 6.33 33.72
N VAL A 563 -31.47 6.42 34.70
CA VAL A 563 -32.06 7.68 35.16
C VAL A 563 -31.62 7.91 36.59
N SER A 564 -31.09 9.10 36.86
CA SER A 564 -30.56 9.43 38.20
C SER A 564 -31.04 10.78 38.72
N ARG A 565 -31.09 10.90 40.05
CA ARG A 565 -31.48 12.13 40.75
C ARG A 565 -30.66 12.31 42.02
N SER A 566 -30.28 13.55 42.33
CA SER A 566 -29.69 13.92 43.62
C SER A 566 -30.68 13.69 44.77
N ALA A 567 -30.42 12.66 45.57
CA ALA A 567 -31.24 12.24 46.71
C ALA A 567 -30.46 11.25 47.59
N ALA A 568 -30.66 11.32 48.90
CA ALA A 568 -30.13 10.34 49.84
C ALA A 568 -31.23 9.38 50.30
N LEU A 569 -31.15 8.10 49.93
CA LEU A 569 -32.04 7.04 50.42
C LEU A 569 -31.29 6.11 51.37
N LYS A 570 -31.98 5.63 52.40
CA LYS A 570 -31.46 4.57 53.27
C LYS A 570 -31.43 3.24 52.51
N ASP A 571 -30.39 2.43 52.70
CA ASP A 571 -30.22 1.11 52.07
C ASP A 571 -31.43 0.18 52.21
N GLN A 572 -32.16 0.27 53.33
CA GLN A 572 -33.38 -0.51 53.56
C GLN A 572 -34.50 -0.19 52.53
N ILE A 573 -34.54 1.02 52.00
CA ILE A 573 -35.51 1.45 50.99
C ILE A 573 -35.08 0.97 49.61
N LEU A 574 -33.78 1.07 49.28
CA LEU A 574 -33.22 0.53 48.02
C LEU A 574 -33.45 -0.98 47.89
N ARG A 575 -33.26 -1.76 48.97
CA ARG A 575 -33.55 -3.20 48.98
C ARG A 575 -35.03 -3.49 48.72
N LYS A 576 -35.95 -2.69 49.27
CA LYS A 576 -37.39 -2.84 49.01
C LYS A 576 -37.76 -2.49 47.57
N LEU A 577 -37.16 -1.45 46.98
CA LEU A 577 -37.36 -1.08 45.58
C LEU A 577 -36.89 -2.19 44.63
N ASN A 578 -35.69 -2.73 44.84
CA ASN A 578 -35.15 -3.84 44.05
C ASN A 578 -35.92 -5.16 44.22
N THR A 579 -36.67 -5.33 45.32
CA THR A 579 -37.56 -6.49 45.52
C THR A 579 -38.92 -6.29 44.84
N LYS A 580 -39.33 -5.03 44.64
CA LYS A 580 -40.64 -4.67 44.09
C LYS A 580 -40.62 -4.54 42.55
N TYR A 581 -39.50 -4.09 41.99
CA TYR A 581 -39.32 -3.89 40.56
C TYR A 581 -38.18 -4.81 40.08
N ASN A 582 -38.53 -6.00 39.60
CA ASN A 582 -37.53 -7.02 39.26
C ASN A 582 -36.72 -6.66 38.00
N ASP A 583 -37.29 -5.86 37.10
CA ASP A 583 -36.70 -5.50 35.81
C ASP A 583 -35.90 -4.19 35.87
N VAL A 584 -35.85 -3.54 37.04
CA VAL A 584 -35.17 -2.26 37.25
C VAL A 584 -34.23 -2.36 38.45
N LYS A 585 -32.97 -1.97 38.26
CA LYS A 585 -31.97 -1.95 39.33
C LYS A 585 -31.79 -0.55 39.90
N PHE A 586 -32.17 -0.38 41.16
CA PHE A 586 -31.97 0.84 41.95
C PHE A 586 -30.69 0.74 42.79
N TYR A 587 -29.88 1.78 42.77
CA TYR A 587 -28.66 1.85 43.57
C TYR A 587 -28.23 3.30 43.87
N SER A 588 -27.43 3.47 44.92
CA SER A 588 -26.80 4.75 45.22
C SER A 588 -25.49 4.85 44.47
N THR A 589 -25.28 5.99 43.81
CA THR A 589 -24.00 6.36 43.20
C THR A 589 -23.09 7.01 44.26
N LYS A 590 -21.82 7.22 43.93
CA LYS A 590 -20.82 7.79 44.85
C LYS A 590 -21.06 9.27 45.18
N ASP A 591 -21.91 9.96 44.41
CA ASP A 591 -22.14 11.41 44.50
C ASP A 591 -23.49 11.77 45.15
N ASP A 592 -23.97 10.96 46.10
CA ASP A 592 -25.28 11.15 46.77
C ASP A 592 -26.47 11.25 45.79
N ARG A 593 -26.41 10.52 44.67
CA ARG A 593 -27.52 10.34 43.72
C ARG A 593 -28.06 8.92 43.75
N ILE A 594 -29.36 8.79 43.55
CA ILE A 594 -30.03 7.52 43.33
C ILE A 594 -30.19 7.32 41.84
N ALA A 595 -29.75 6.17 41.33
CA ALA A 595 -29.89 5.77 39.94
C ALA A 595 -30.82 4.56 39.82
N ALA A 596 -31.61 4.54 38.75
CA ALA A 596 -32.41 3.41 38.32
C ALA A 596 -31.98 3.01 36.91
N ARG A 597 -31.69 1.72 36.71
CA ARG A 597 -31.18 1.19 35.43
C ARG A 597 -32.08 0.07 34.88
N SER A 598 -32.31 0.11 33.57
CA SER A 598 -32.97 -0.96 32.80
C SER A 598 -32.21 -1.23 31.50
N TYR A 599 -32.35 -2.43 30.93
CA TYR A 599 -31.59 -2.89 29.75
C TYR A 599 -32.49 -2.97 28.52
N PHE A 600 -31.90 -2.79 27.33
CA PHE A 600 -32.61 -2.90 26.04
C PHE A 600 -31.80 -3.69 25.01
N LYS A 601 -32.45 -4.15 23.94
CA LYS A 601 -31.81 -4.94 22.87
C LYS A 601 -31.05 -4.04 21.89
N LYS A 602 -30.07 -4.59 21.17
CA LYS A 602 -29.30 -3.83 20.16
C LYS A 602 -30.14 -3.33 18.98
N ASN A 603 -31.23 -4.02 18.66
CA ASN A 603 -32.17 -3.67 17.60
C ASN A 603 -33.48 -3.04 18.13
N ALA A 604 -33.46 -2.45 19.33
CA ALA A 604 -34.61 -1.71 19.84
C ALA A 604 -34.83 -0.43 19.03
N ALA A 605 -36.07 0.02 18.88
CA ALA A 605 -36.34 1.34 18.29
C ALA A 605 -36.04 2.46 19.32
N ALA A 606 -35.82 3.68 18.84
CA ALA A 606 -35.67 4.84 19.72
C ALA A 606 -36.90 5.04 20.63
N GLU A 607 -38.10 4.75 20.11
CA GLU A 607 -39.37 4.77 20.85
C GLU A 607 -39.37 3.77 22.01
N ASP A 608 -38.86 2.55 21.81
CA ASP A 608 -38.78 1.54 22.88
C ASP A 608 -37.83 1.98 24.00
N VAL A 609 -36.74 2.67 23.64
CA VAL A 609 -35.78 3.23 24.60
C VAL A 609 -36.41 4.40 25.36
N ASP A 610 -37.21 5.24 24.70
CA ASP A 610 -37.92 6.33 25.35
C ASP A 610 -38.99 5.83 26.34
N ASP A 611 -39.74 4.79 25.98
CA ASP A 611 -40.68 4.14 26.90
C ASP A 611 -39.99 3.65 28.18
N ILE A 612 -38.76 3.14 28.05
CA ILE A 612 -37.93 2.75 29.21
C ILE A 612 -37.52 3.98 30.01
N VAL A 613 -37.07 5.07 29.38
CA VAL A 613 -36.74 6.33 30.08
C VAL A 613 -37.94 6.86 30.84
N ALA A 614 -39.12 6.90 30.21
CA ALA A 614 -40.36 7.38 30.81
C ALA A 614 -40.76 6.54 32.03
N SER A 615 -40.70 5.21 31.89
CA SER A 615 -40.98 4.26 32.98
C SER A 615 -40.02 4.42 34.16
N LEU A 616 -38.71 4.56 33.89
CA LEU A 616 -37.70 4.81 34.92
C LEU A 616 -37.92 6.16 35.61
N SER A 617 -38.25 7.20 34.84
CA SER A 617 -38.50 8.55 35.36
C SER A 617 -39.74 8.63 36.24
N GLU A 618 -40.79 7.85 35.94
CA GLU A 618 -42.00 7.79 36.77
C GLU A 618 -41.71 7.21 38.16
N ASN A 619 -40.74 6.30 38.28
CA ASN A 619 -40.32 5.74 39.58
C ASN A 619 -39.67 6.78 40.51
N PHE A 620 -39.23 7.92 39.99
CA PHE A 620 -38.71 9.03 40.80
C PHE A 620 -39.78 10.08 41.18
N LYS A 621 -41.01 9.93 40.67
CA LYS A 621 -42.19 10.76 41.02
C LYS A 621 -43.07 10.09 42.10
N LYS A 622 -43.02 8.75 42.20
CA LYS A 622 -43.72 7.92 43.19
C LYS A 622 -42.91 7.78 44.47
#